data_AF-A0A0D0BHJ2-F1
#
_entry.id   AF-A0A0D0BHJ2-F1
#
_cell.length_a   1.000
_cell.length_b   1.000
_cell.length_c   1.000
_cell.angle_alpha   90.00
_cell.angle_beta   90.00
_cell.angle_gamma   90.00
#
_symmetry.space_group_name_H-M   'P 1'
#
loop_
_entity.id
_entity.type
_entity.pdbx_description
1 polymer ?
#
loop_
_entity_poly.entity_id
_entity_poly.type
_entity_poly.pdbx_seq_one_letter_code
_entity_poly.pdbx_strand_id
1 'polypeptide(L)' 'MAFPTSGRVIIHTTVGEIDIGLWSKETPKACRNFLALAMEGHYDGVIFHW' A
#
# COMPACT_ATOMS: atom_id res chain seq x y z
N MET A 1 2.44 -18.90 2.58
CA MET A 1 1.57 -18.74 3.77
C MET A 1 0.53 -17.70 3.43
N ALA A 2 -0.76 -18.02 3.53
CA ALA A 2 -1.82 -17.04 3.33
C ALA A 2 -1.98 -16.24 4.63
N PHE A 3 -1.41 -15.03 4.65
CA PHE A 3 -1.65 -14.10 5.76
C PHE A 3 -3.12 -13.68 5.76
N PRO A 4 -3.76 -13.48 6.93
CA PRO A 4 -5.15 -13.05 7.03
C PRO A 4 -5.31 -11.55 6.67
N THR A 5 -4.74 -11.11 5.56
CA THR A 5 -4.81 -9.72 5.07
C THR A 5 -5.93 -9.59 4.06
N SER A 6 -6.96 -8.79 4.35
CA SER A 6 -8.07 -8.51 3.43
C SER A 6 -7.72 -7.38 2.44
N GLY A 7 -6.55 -7.46 1.83
CA GLY A 7 -6.01 -6.49 0.87
C GLY A 7 -4.52 -6.72 0.63
N ARG A 8 -4.07 -6.48 -0.61
CA ARG A 8 -2.67 -6.59 -1.03
C ARG A 8 -2.38 -5.48 -2.05
N VAL A 9 -1.21 -4.88 -1.96
CA VAL A 9 -0.71 -3.89 -2.93
C VAL A 9 0.74 -4.19 -3.28
N ILE A 10 1.15 -3.77 -4.49
CA ILE A 10 2.55 -3.79 -4.92
C ILE A 10 2.95 -2.33 -5.14
N ILE A 11 4.06 -1.92 -4.51
CA ILE A 11 4.66 -0.60 -4.73
C ILE A 11 5.90 -0.80 -5.60
N HIS A 12 5.91 -0.18 -6.78
CA HIS A 12 7.09 -0.14 -7.64
C HIS A 12 7.96 1.04 -7.23
N THR A 13 9.20 0.75 -6.82
CA THR A 13 10.19 1.77 -6.44
C THR A 13 11.39 1.71 -7.37
N THR A 14 12.30 2.69 -7.28
CA THR A 14 13.56 2.68 -8.05
C THR A 14 14.52 1.57 -7.66
N VAL A 15 14.31 0.91 -6.50
CA VAL A 15 15.15 -0.18 -5.99
C VAL A 15 14.48 -1.56 -6.09
N GLY A 16 13.28 -1.63 -6.67
CA GLY A 16 12.53 -2.86 -6.86
C GLY A 16 11.09 -2.78 -6.34
N GLU A 17 10.43 -3.93 -6.30
CA GLU A 17 9.03 -4.06 -5.89
C GLU A 17 8.91 -4.36 -4.39
N ILE A 18 7.91 -3.76 -3.75
CA ILE A 18 7.54 -4.02 -2.36
C ILE A 18 6.13 -4.57 -2.34
N ASP A 19 5.98 -5.82 -1.89
CA ASP A 19 4.70 -6.48 -1.70
C ASP A 19 4.18 -6.23 -0.28
N ILE A 20 3.01 -5.61 -0.15
CA ILE A 20 2.44 -5.19 1.13
C ILE A 20 1.05 -5.83 1.30
N GLY A 21 0.89 -6.57 2.39
CA GLY A 21 -0.41 -7.03 2.87
C GLY A 21 -1.08 -6.00 3.77
N LEU A 22 -2.39 -5.80 3.60
CA LEU A 22 -3.19 -4.86 4.37
C LEU A 22 -4.12 -5.56 5.36
N TRP A 23 -4.09 -5.11 6.62
CA TRP A 23 -5.03 -5.49 7.67
C TRP A 23 -6.30 -4.64 7.60
N SER A 24 -7.06 -4.77 6.49
CA SER A 24 -8.21 -3.90 6.23
C SER A 24 -9.40 -4.16 7.15
N LYS A 25 -9.44 -5.29 7.88
CA LYS A 25 -10.44 -5.55 8.91
C LYS A 25 -10.13 -4.79 10.20
N GLU A 26 -8.86 -4.78 10.59
CA GLU A 26 -8.36 -4.21 11.83
C GLU A 26 -8.20 -2.68 11.72
N THR A 27 -7.76 -2.19 10.55
CA THR A 27 -7.46 -0.77 10.29
C THR A 27 -8.18 -0.19 9.05
N PRO A 28 -9.51 -0.33 8.94
CA PRO A 28 -10.26 -0.06 7.72
C PRO A 28 -10.13 1.40 7.22
N LYS A 29 -10.06 2.37 8.13
CA LYS A 29 -9.95 3.80 7.76
C LYS A 29 -8.61 4.12 7.10
N ALA A 30 -7.51 3.62 7.68
CA ALA A 30 -6.17 3.84 7.15
C ALA A 30 -6.00 3.12 5.80
N CYS A 31 -6.41 1.85 5.72
CA CYS A 31 -6.35 1.09 4.47
C CYS A 31 -7.17 1.75 3.36
N ARG A 32 -8.39 2.23 3.64
CA ARG A 32 -9.22 2.92 2.65
C ARG A 32 -8.57 4.22 2.16
N ASN A 33 -8.04 5.03 3.07
CA ASN A 33 -7.37 6.29 2.70
C ASN A 33 -6.12 6.04 1.86
N PHE A 34 -5.28 5.08 2.28
CA PHE A 34 -4.08 4.68 1.54
C PHE A 34 -4.42 4.20 0.12
N LEU A 35 -5.43 3.33 -0.03
CA LEU A 35 -5.85 2.83 -1.33
C LEU A 35 -6.44 3.93 -2.22
N ALA A 36 -7.21 4.87 -1.66
CA ALA A 36 -7.75 6.00 -2.42
C ALA A 36 -6.64 6.88 -2.99
N LEU A 37 -5.68 7.29 -2.14
CA LEU A 37 -4.52 8.08 -2.56
C LEU A 37 -3.68 7.34 -3.62
N ALA A 38 -3.50 6.02 -3.46
CA ALA A 38 -2.79 5.20 -4.43
C ALA A 38 -3.51 5.13 -5.79
N MET A 39 -4.83 4.94 -5.82
CA MET A 39 -5.61 4.91 -7.07
C MET A 39 -5.65 6.27 -7.78
N GLU A 40 -5.53 7.35 -7.02
CA GLU A 40 -5.44 8.73 -7.53
C GLU A 40 -4.01 9.13 -7.96
N GLY A 41 -3.03 8.23 -7.81
CA GLY A 41 -1.64 8.46 -8.23
C GLY A 41 -0.84 9.37 -7.29
N HIS A 42 -1.32 9.64 -6.07
CA HIS A 42 -0.65 10.58 -5.14
C HIS A 42 0.75 10.13 -4.69
N TYR A 43 1.07 8.85 -4.81
CA TYR A 43 2.38 8.31 -4.43
C TYR A 43 3.36 8.20 -5.60
N ASP A 44 2.92 8.48 -6.83
CA ASP A 44 3.78 8.36 -8.01
C ASP A 44 4.89 9.41 -7.97
N GLY A 45 6.15 8.95 -8.04
CA GLY A 45 7.33 9.82 -8.00
C GLY A 45 7.66 10.40 -6.63
N VAL A 46 6.93 10.06 -5.57
CA VAL A 46 7.28 10.46 -4.19
C VAL A 46 8.57 9.77 -3.76
N ILE A 47 9.53 10.55 -3.26
CA ILE A 47 10.81 10.03 -2.77
C ILE A 47 10.67 9.46 -1.35
N PHE A 48 11.46 8.44 -1.05
CA PHE A 48 11.73 8.04 0.33
C PHE A 48 12.77 9.01 0.90
N HIS A 49 12.33 9.97 1.70
CA HIS A 49 13.20 11.04 2.20
C HIS A 49 14.07 10.58 3.37
N TRP A 50 13.48 9.93 4.38
CA TRP A 50 14.15 9.40 5.58
C TRP A 50 13.42 8.17 6.10
#